data_AF-A0A2T4WMV0-F1
#
_entry.id   AF-A0A2T4WMV0-F1
#
_cell.length_a   1.000
_cell.length_b   1.000
_cell.length_c   1.000
_cell.angle_alpha   90.00
_cell.angle_beta   90.00
_cell.angle_gamma   90.00
#
_symmetry.space_group_name_H-M   'P 1'
#
loop_
_entity.id
_entity.type
_entity.pdbx_description
1 polymer ?
#
loop_
_entity_poly.entity_id
_entity_poly.type
_entity_poly.pdbx_seq_one_letter_code
_entity_poly.pdbx_strand_id
1 'polypeptide(L)'
;MTIELIVFIVAILFGVLLYWRESNGNGLYRFVNKVVNSKELQMKEGDRTGFVFQQKFLLRIVYVTFLFIMVSLVLQFLTPFQPFGSYNGVSTFASSIVGTVLGTYLANFVLKSGKIVDEKSESITDLVSDTIEKGKELLDDITTKEAPEDVVEEHKVEEALKNEKSARERLKDKGLM
;
A
#
# COMPACT_ATOMS: atom_id res chain seq x y z
N MET A 1 20.92 -1.01 -9.03
CA MET A 1 20.10 -1.65 -7.99
C MET A 1 19.99 -0.82 -6.71
N THR A 2 21.06 -0.49 -5.98
CA THR A 2 20.95 0.25 -4.69
C THR A 2 20.37 1.66 -4.83
N ILE A 3 20.87 2.47 -5.76
CA ILE A 3 20.39 3.84 -5.98
C ILE A 3 18.94 3.83 -6.49
N GLU A 4 18.59 2.92 -7.39
CA GLU A 4 17.24 2.78 -7.93
C GLU A 4 16.21 2.46 -6.84
N LEU A 5 16.57 1.59 -5.88
CA LEU A 5 15.74 1.29 -4.73
C LEU A 5 15.53 2.52 -3.84
N ILE A 6 16.59 3.28 -3.58
CA ILE A 6 16.51 4.52 -2.79
C ILE A 6 15.58 5.52 -3.49
N VAL A 7 15.76 5.74 -4.79
CA VAL A 7 14.89 6.63 -5.57
C VAL A 7 13.44 6.15 -5.54
N PHE A 8 13.20 4.84 -5.64
CA PHE A 8 11.86 4.28 -5.56
C PHE A 8 11.20 4.54 -4.19
N ILE A 9 11.91 4.34 -3.09
CA ILE A 9 11.41 4.63 -1.73
C ILE A 9 11.13 6.13 -1.57
N VAL A 10 12.06 6.98 -2.02
CA VAL A 10 11.88 8.44 -1.99
C VAL A 10 10.66 8.85 -2.83
N ALA A 11 10.44 8.23 -3.98
CA ALA A 11 9.27 8.49 -4.80
C ALA A 11 7.96 8.09 -4.10
N ILE A 12 7.93 6.98 -3.36
CA ILE A 12 6.77 6.60 -2.53
C ILE A 12 6.50 7.67 -1.47
N LEU A 13 7.53 8.08 -0.72
CA LEU A 13 7.41 9.12 0.31
C LEU A 13 6.94 10.45 -0.30
N PHE A 14 7.48 10.81 -1.47
CA PHE A 14 7.08 11.98 -2.22
C PHE A 14 5.60 11.90 -2.63
N GLY A 15 5.14 10.74 -3.10
CA GLY A 15 3.72 10.50 -3.40
C GLY A 15 2.81 10.67 -2.18
N VAL A 16 3.25 10.19 -1.01
CA VAL A 16 2.53 10.38 0.25
C VAL A 16 2.45 11.86 0.63
N LEU A 17 3.59 12.57 0.58
CA LEU A 17 3.67 14.00 0.89
C LEU A 17 2.84 14.84 -0.07
N LEU A 18 2.88 14.54 -1.37
CA LEU A 18 2.04 15.22 -2.38
C LEU A 18 0.56 15.03 -2.08
N TYR A 19 0.14 13.80 -1.81
CA TYR A 19 -1.26 13.51 -1.49
C TYR A 19 -1.73 14.23 -0.22
N TRP A 20 -0.91 14.23 0.84
CA TRP A 20 -1.21 14.96 2.07
C TRP A 20 -1.23 16.48 1.88
N ARG A 21 -0.26 17.03 1.14
CA ARG A 21 -0.20 18.46 0.87
C ARG A 21 -1.42 18.94 0.08
N GLU A 22 -1.91 18.13 -0.84
CA GLU A 22 -3.08 18.43 -1.66
C GLU A 22 -4.40 18.17 -0.93
N SER A 23 -4.46 17.19 -0.03
CA SER A 23 -5.65 16.95 0.80
C SER A 23 -5.94 18.09 1.78
N ASN A 24 -4.89 18.78 2.24
CA ASN A 24 -4.99 19.98 3.07
C ASN A 24 -5.32 21.26 2.25
N GLY A 25 -5.14 21.25 0.93
CA GLY A 25 -5.52 22.37 0.08
C GLY A 25 -5.18 22.18 -1.40
N ASN A 26 -6.10 22.56 -2.29
CA ASN A 26 -6.00 22.38 -3.75
C ASN A 26 -5.86 23.69 -4.54
N GLY A 27 -5.30 24.73 -3.93
CA GLY A 27 -5.20 26.08 -4.52
C GLY A 27 -4.50 26.11 -5.89
N LEU A 28 -3.41 25.34 -6.05
CA LEU A 28 -2.70 25.24 -7.32
C LEU A 28 -3.56 24.61 -8.42
N TYR A 29 -4.28 23.53 -8.10
CA TYR A 29 -5.20 22.89 -9.03
C TYR A 29 -6.34 23.82 -9.42
N ARG A 30 -6.94 24.51 -8.45
CA ARG A 30 -8.01 25.51 -8.71
C ARG A 30 -7.52 26.64 -9.61
N PHE A 31 -6.29 27.12 -9.41
CA PHE A 31 -5.69 28.14 -10.26
C PHE A 31 -5.58 27.66 -11.71
N VAL A 32 -4.98 26.48 -11.93
CA VAL A 32 -4.86 25.89 -13.28
C VAL A 32 -6.24 25.66 -13.89
N ASN A 33 -7.20 25.14 -13.11
CA ASN A 33 -8.57 24.92 -13.56
C ASN A 33 -9.26 26.23 -13.98
N LYS A 34 -9.03 27.33 -13.27
CA LYS A 34 -9.58 28.65 -13.60
C LYS A 34 -8.98 29.24 -14.87
N VAL A 35 -7.71 28.97 -15.14
CA VAL A 35 -7.01 29.42 -16.35
C VAL A 35 -7.46 28.62 -17.59
N VAL A 36 -7.66 27.31 -17.43
CA VAL A 36 -7.93 26.41 -18.57
C VAL A 36 -9.42 26.28 -18.88
N ASN A 37 -10.31 26.35 -17.88
CA ASN A 37 -11.74 26.11 -18.06
C ASN A 37 -12.58 27.39 -18.04
N SER A 38 -13.66 27.38 -18.83
CA SER A 38 -14.71 28.42 -18.81
C SER A 38 -15.45 28.45 -17.47
N LYS A 39 -16.11 29.57 -17.14
CA LYS A 39 -16.83 29.74 -15.86
C LYS A 39 -17.84 28.62 -15.56
N GLU A 40 -18.42 28.03 -16.59
CA GLU A 40 -19.40 26.94 -16.47
C GLU A 40 -18.76 25.58 -16.16
N LEU A 41 -17.52 25.36 -16.62
CA LEU A 41 -16.73 24.14 -16.39
C LEU A 41 -15.74 24.29 -15.24
N GLN A 42 -15.81 25.41 -14.52
CA GLN A 42 -14.95 25.63 -13.37
C GLN A 42 -15.35 24.76 -12.19
N MET A 43 -14.33 24.37 -11.43
CA MET A 43 -14.47 23.55 -10.25
C MET A 43 -15.30 24.28 -9.19
N LYS A 44 -16.24 23.57 -8.55
CA LYS A 44 -17.13 24.12 -7.53
C LYS A 44 -16.35 24.53 -6.27
N GLU A 45 -16.85 25.52 -5.54
CA GLU A 45 -16.16 26.11 -4.39
C GLU A 45 -15.92 25.12 -3.23
N GLY A 46 -16.74 24.08 -3.09
CA GLY A 46 -16.58 23.03 -2.06
C GLY A 46 -15.77 21.81 -2.48
N ASP A 47 -15.37 21.71 -3.77
CA ASP A 47 -14.68 20.54 -4.27
C ASP A 47 -13.18 20.59 -3.90
N ARG A 48 -12.65 19.47 -3.39
CA ARG A 48 -11.24 19.34 -2.98
C ARG A 48 -10.40 18.56 -3.97
N THR A 49 -10.96 18.15 -5.10
CA THR A 49 -10.22 17.47 -6.18
C THR A 49 -8.95 18.23 -6.56
N GLY A 50 -7.89 17.47 -6.75
CA GLY A 50 -6.59 17.96 -7.16
C GLY A 50 -6.03 17.19 -8.35
N PHE A 51 -4.72 17.35 -8.58
CA PHE A 51 -3.96 16.55 -9.53
C PHE A 51 -3.90 15.08 -9.09
N VAL A 52 -3.84 14.83 -7.78
CA VAL A 52 -3.71 13.50 -7.20
C VAL A 52 -4.82 13.20 -6.20
N PHE A 53 -5.13 14.15 -5.31
CA PHE A 53 -6.17 13.99 -4.30
C PHE A 53 -7.57 13.92 -4.93
N GLN A 54 -8.35 12.91 -4.54
CA GLN A 54 -9.69 12.58 -5.11
C GLN A 54 -9.73 12.38 -6.64
N GLN A 55 -8.57 12.36 -7.31
CA GLN A 55 -8.49 12.22 -8.76
C GLN A 55 -8.62 10.76 -9.22
N LYS A 56 -9.24 10.57 -10.38
CA LYS A 56 -9.32 9.26 -11.06
C LYS A 56 -7.92 8.73 -11.40
N PHE A 57 -7.74 7.40 -11.35
CA PHE A 57 -6.45 6.76 -11.58
C PHE A 57 -5.76 7.21 -12.87
N LEU A 58 -6.49 7.21 -14.00
CA LEU A 58 -5.95 7.60 -15.30
C LEU A 58 -5.42 9.03 -15.29
N LEU A 59 -6.23 9.98 -14.83
CA LEU A 59 -5.83 11.39 -14.75
C LEU A 59 -4.67 11.59 -13.76
N ARG A 60 -4.68 10.87 -12.64
CA ARG A 60 -3.57 10.89 -11.67
C ARG A 60 -2.26 10.46 -12.31
N ILE A 61 -2.24 9.36 -13.07
CA ILE A 61 -1.03 8.93 -13.80
C ILE A 61 -0.58 10.00 -14.79
N VAL A 62 -1.51 10.58 -15.54
CA VAL A 62 -1.20 11.62 -16.53
C VAL A 62 -0.55 12.83 -15.84
N TYR A 63 -1.13 13.33 -14.74
CA TYR A 63 -0.56 14.47 -14.02
C TYR A 63 0.79 14.16 -13.37
N VAL A 64 0.94 12.99 -12.75
CA VAL A 64 2.22 12.58 -12.15
C VAL A 64 3.29 12.43 -13.22
N THR A 65 2.98 11.76 -14.33
CA THR A 65 3.89 11.60 -15.46
C THR A 65 4.29 12.96 -16.04
N PHE A 66 3.30 13.84 -16.26
CA PHE A 66 3.56 15.19 -16.75
C PHE A 66 4.46 15.99 -15.81
N LEU A 67 4.24 15.91 -14.50
CA LEU A 67 5.11 16.52 -13.49
C LEU A 67 6.55 16.02 -13.62
N PHE A 68 6.76 14.71 -13.71
CA PHE A 68 8.09 14.14 -13.86
C PHE A 68 8.74 14.49 -15.20
N ILE A 69 7.98 14.59 -16.29
CA ILE A 69 8.49 15.09 -17.58
C ILE A 69 8.97 16.53 -17.41
N MET A 70 8.14 17.42 -16.85
CA MET A 70 8.51 18.83 -16.66
C MET A 70 9.76 18.98 -15.80
N VAL A 71 9.82 18.27 -14.67
CA VAL A 71 11.00 18.27 -13.80
C VAL A 71 12.23 17.73 -14.54
N SER A 72 12.09 16.65 -15.31
CA SER A 72 13.20 16.06 -16.06
C SER A 72 13.72 16.99 -17.16
N LEU A 73 12.84 17.70 -17.85
CA LEU A 73 13.20 18.71 -18.86
C LEU A 73 13.95 19.88 -18.22
N VAL A 74 13.47 20.38 -17.07
CA VAL A 74 14.14 21.46 -16.32
C VAL A 74 15.52 21.00 -15.84
N LEU A 75 15.64 19.78 -15.31
CA LEU A 75 16.92 19.21 -14.89
C LEU A 75 17.89 19.03 -16.06
N GLN A 76 17.40 18.53 -17.19
CA GLN A 76 18.21 18.37 -18.41
C GLN A 76 18.69 19.71 -18.98
N PHE A 77 17.92 20.79 -18.78
CA PHE A 77 18.34 22.13 -19.20
C PHE A 77 19.37 22.74 -18.24
N LEU A 78 19.22 22.53 -16.93
CA LEU A 78 20.10 23.10 -15.90
C LEU A 78 21.39 22.32 -15.67
N THR A 79 21.42 21.04 -16.04
CA THR A 79 22.53 20.13 -15.76
C THR A 79 22.89 19.32 -17.01
N PRO A 80 24.11 18.79 -17.15
CA PRO A 80 24.47 17.89 -18.25
C PRO A 80 23.80 16.50 -18.15
N PHE A 81 22.87 16.31 -17.21
CA PHE A 81 22.21 15.04 -16.97
C PHE A 81 21.20 14.74 -18.09
N GLN A 82 21.26 13.51 -18.63
CA GLN A 82 20.39 13.04 -19.71
C GLN A 82 19.47 11.92 -19.20
N PRO A 83 18.33 12.24 -18.54
CA PRO A 83 17.44 11.25 -17.95
C PRO A 83 16.87 10.26 -18.97
N PHE A 84 16.72 10.67 -20.23
CA PHE A 84 16.17 9.83 -21.30
C PHE A 84 17.23 9.20 -22.23
N GLY A 85 18.53 9.45 -21.97
CA GLY A 85 19.62 8.97 -22.83
C GLY A 85 20.16 7.60 -22.47
N SER A 86 19.74 7.00 -21.35
CA SER A 86 20.27 5.72 -20.85
C SER A 86 19.17 4.84 -20.24
N TYR A 87 19.41 3.53 -20.23
CA TYR A 87 18.51 2.55 -19.61
C TYR A 87 18.24 2.88 -18.13
N ASN A 88 19.30 3.20 -17.37
CA ASN A 88 19.19 3.50 -15.94
C ASN A 88 18.36 4.78 -15.71
N GLY A 89 18.49 5.78 -16.57
CA GLY A 89 17.69 7.01 -16.48
C GLY A 89 16.19 6.75 -16.73
N VAL A 90 15.87 6.01 -17.79
CA VAL A 90 14.49 5.63 -18.13
C VAL A 90 13.88 4.72 -17.05
N SER A 91 14.64 3.76 -16.55
CA SER A 91 14.25 2.90 -15.43
C SER A 91 13.93 3.72 -14.18
N THR A 92 14.84 4.62 -13.79
CA THR A 92 14.66 5.51 -12.63
C THR A 92 13.43 6.41 -12.80
N PHE A 93 13.20 6.93 -14.00
CA PHE A 93 12.02 7.72 -14.34
C PHE A 93 10.72 6.91 -14.17
N ALA A 94 10.66 5.71 -14.74
CA ALA A 94 9.50 4.82 -14.61
C ALA A 94 9.24 4.43 -13.15
N SER A 95 10.29 4.03 -12.42
CA SER A 95 10.21 3.72 -10.99
C SER A 95 9.74 4.92 -10.16
N SER A 96 10.15 6.14 -10.51
CA SER A 96 9.71 7.36 -9.81
C SER A 96 8.21 7.62 -10.00
N ILE A 97 7.70 7.41 -11.22
CA ILE A 97 6.25 7.54 -11.49
C ILE A 97 5.48 6.48 -10.73
N VAL A 98 5.86 5.21 -10.86
CA VAL A 98 5.18 4.08 -10.20
C VAL A 98 5.22 4.24 -8.68
N GLY A 99 6.39 4.57 -8.12
CA GLY A 99 6.57 4.82 -6.70
C GLY A 99 5.70 5.97 -6.20
N THR A 100 5.67 7.08 -6.93
CA THR A 100 4.81 8.23 -6.58
C THR A 100 3.34 7.83 -6.61
N VAL A 101 2.86 7.17 -7.67
CA VAL A 101 1.46 6.72 -7.76
C VAL A 101 1.13 5.77 -6.60
N LEU A 102 1.99 4.79 -6.31
CA LEU A 102 1.82 3.88 -5.17
C LEU A 102 1.74 4.65 -3.84
N GLY A 103 2.65 5.61 -3.61
CA GLY A 103 2.64 6.46 -2.43
C GLY A 103 1.32 7.21 -2.24
N THR A 104 0.71 7.67 -3.32
CA THR A 104 -0.59 8.39 -3.25
C THR A 104 -1.74 7.46 -2.85
N TYR A 105 -1.68 6.18 -3.22
CA TYR A 105 -2.64 5.18 -2.78
C TYR A 105 -2.43 4.77 -1.33
N LEU A 106 -1.18 4.61 -0.90
CA LEU A 106 -0.84 4.36 0.49
C LEU A 106 -1.34 5.51 1.39
N ALA A 107 -1.13 6.76 0.98
CA ALA A 107 -1.64 7.92 1.71
C ALA A 107 -3.16 7.95 1.79
N ASN A 108 -3.86 7.66 0.69
CA ASN A 108 -5.32 7.55 0.68
C ASN A 108 -5.79 6.44 1.63
N PHE A 109 -5.11 5.29 1.66
CA PHE A 109 -5.44 4.20 2.57
C PHE A 109 -5.23 4.61 4.04
N VAL A 110 -4.06 5.13 4.39
CA VAL A 110 -3.75 5.55 5.78
C VAL A 110 -4.71 6.63 6.26
N LEU A 111 -4.98 7.65 5.44
CA LEU A 111 -5.89 8.75 5.80
C LEU A 111 -7.36 8.32 5.88
N LYS A 112 -7.78 7.32 5.10
CA LYS A 112 -9.13 6.75 5.22
C LYS A 112 -9.25 5.83 6.43
N SER A 113 -8.26 4.99 6.66
CA SER A 113 -8.23 4.08 7.82
C SER A 113 -8.24 4.85 9.13
N GLY A 114 -7.51 5.96 9.24
CA GLY A 114 -7.59 6.86 10.40
C GLY A 114 -9.01 7.35 10.66
N LYS A 115 -9.69 7.86 9.62
CA LYS A 115 -11.08 8.33 9.75
C LYS A 115 -12.06 7.22 10.12
N ILE A 116 -11.90 6.03 9.56
CA ILE A 116 -12.77 4.87 9.88
C ILE A 116 -12.54 4.40 11.31
N VAL A 117 -11.29 4.42 11.78
CA VAL A 117 -10.95 4.08 13.17
C VAL A 117 -11.53 5.12 14.13
N ASP A 118 -11.43 6.41 13.81
CA ASP A 118 -12.01 7.47 14.65
C ASP A 118 -13.53 7.34 14.72
N GLU A 119 -14.20 7.16 13.58
CA GLU A 119 -15.67 7.07 13.47
C GLU A 119 -16.24 5.75 14.02
N LYS A 120 -15.49 4.64 13.95
CA LYS A 120 -15.90 3.34 14.50
C LYS A 120 -15.25 3.02 15.85
N SER A 121 -14.50 3.94 16.46
CA SER A 121 -13.86 3.71 17.77
C SER A 121 -14.89 3.35 18.83
N GLU A 122 -16.05 4.01 18.83
CA GLU A 122 -17.18 3.70 19.71
C GLU A 122 -17.73 2.29 19.41
N SER A 123 -18.00 1.93 18.15
CA SER A 123 -18.53 0.60 17.82
C SER A 123 -17.51 -0.54 17.99
N ILE A 124 -16.21 -0.28 17.84
CA ILE A 124 -15.15 -1.25 18.08
C ILE A 124 -14.96 -1.44 19.59
N THR A 125 -15.09 -0.38 20.38
CA THR A 125 -15.08 -0.48 21.85
C THR A 125 -16.26 -1.33 22.33
N ASP A 126 -17.45 -1.12 21.76
CA ASP A 126 -18.63 -1.92 22.08
C ASP A 126 -18.46 -3.39 21.64
N LEU A 127 -17.96 -3.65 20.43
CA LEU A 127 -17.71 -5.03 19.95
C LEU A 127 -16.62 -5.76 20.74
N VAL A 128 -15.57 -5.04 21.17
CA VAL A 128 -14.52 -5.59 22.03
C VAL A 128 -15.06 -5.86 23.43
N SER A 129 -15.91 -4.96 23.96
CA SER A 129 -16.58 -5.15 25.24
C SER A 129 -17.52 -6.36 25.20
N ASP A 130 -18.36 -6.48 24.17
CA ASP A 130 -19.23 -7.63 23.94
C ASP A 130 -18.45 -8.94 23.76
N THR A 131 -17.27 -8.88 23.13
CA THR A 131 -16.41 -10.07 22.94
C THR A 131 -15.66 -10.45 24.22
N ILE A 132 -15.27 -9.48 25.03
CA ILE A 132 -14.70 -9.72 26.36
C ILE A 132 -15.76 -10.31 27.28
N GLU A 133 -17.00 -9.80 27.22
CA GLU A 133 -18.11 -10.30 28.03
C GLU A 133 -18.52 -11.72 27.63
N LYS A 134 -18.63 -12.01 26.32
CA LYS A 134 -18.81 -13.38 25.81
C LYS A 134 -17.61 -14.28 26.11
N GLY A 135 -16.40 -13.76 26.06
CA GLY A 135 -15.18 -14.50 26.42
C GLY A 135 -15.14 -14.85 27.91
N LYS A 136 -15.67 -13.96 28.77
CA LYS A 136 -15.84 -14.19 30.20
C LYS A 136 -16.91 -15.25 30.46
N GLU A 137 -18.02 -15.21 29.72
CA GLU A 137 -19.07 -16.24 29.77
C GLU A 137 -18.53 -17.63 29.33
N LEU A 138 -17.67 -17.68 28.31
CA LEU A 138 -16.98 -18.90 27.90
C LEU A 138 -15.95 -19.39 28.92
N LEU A 139 -15.22 -18.48 29.58
CA LEU A 139 -14.29 -18.84 30.66
C LEU A 139 -15.03 -19.36 31.91
N ASP A 140 -16.18 -18.77 32.24
CA ASP A 140 -17.02 -19.21 33.36
C ASP A 140 -17.68 -20.58 33.05
N ASP A 141 -18.08 -20.84 31.81
CA ASP A 141 -18.62 -22.16 31.39
C ASP A 141 -17.54 -23.26 31.39
N ILE A 142 -16.28 -22.92 31.05
CA ILE A 142 -15.14 -23.83 31.14
C ILE A 142 -14.72 -24.09 32.60
N THR A 143 -14.83 -23.09 33.48
CA THR A 143 -14.41 -23.21 34.89
C THR A 143 -15.45 -23.93 35.75
N THR A 144 -16.72 -23.99 35.32
CA THR A 144 -17.81 -24.63 36.06
C THR A 144 -17.98 -26.13 35.76
N LYS A 145 -17.33 -26.65 34.71
CA LYS A 145 -17.29 -28.09 34.41
C LYS A 145 -15.94 -28.72 34.81
N GLU A 146 -15.93 -29.22 36.04
CA GLU A 146 -15.19 -30.40 36.52
C GLU A 146 -13.64 -30.41 36.39
N ALA A 147 -12.99 -30.34 37.56
CA ALA A 147 -11.72 -31.02 37.80
C ALA A 147 -12.00 -32.42 38.41
N PRO A 148 -11.04 -33.36 38.45
CA PRO A 148 -10.23 -33.91 37.36
C PRO A 148 -10.20 -35.46 37.43
N GLU A 149 -10.21 -36.20 36.32
CA GLU A 149 -9.85 -37.63 36.33
C GLU A 149 -9.16 -38.04 35.03
N ASP A 150 -7.93 -38.56 35.18
CA ASP A 150 -7.10 -39.29 34.23
C ASP A 150 -6.74 -38.57 32.90
N VAL A 151 -5.46 -38.38 32.53
CA VAL A 151 -4.53 -39.45 32.16
C VAL A 151 -3.10 -38.89 32.23
N VAL A 152 -2.25 -39.59 32.97
CA VAL A 152 -0.79 -39.56 32.85
C VAL A 152 -0.42 -40.23 31.52
N GLU A 153 0.44 -39.61 30.70
CA GLU A 153 1.68 -40.23 30.16
C GLU A 153 2.32 -39.44 28.99
N GLU A 154 3.54 -39.00 29.28
CA GLU A 154 4.76 -39.04 28.45
C GLU A 154 4.85 -38.28 27.12
N HIS A 155 5.57 -37.17 27.22
CA HIS A 155 6.56 -36.70 26.25
C HIS A 155 7.47 -37.85 25.75
N LYS A 156 7.61 -38.00 24.41
CA LYS A 156 8.85 -38.52 23.82
C LYS A 156 9.10 -37.94 22.43
N VAL A 157 10.19 -37.19 22.34
CA VAL A 157 10.86 -36.78 21.10
C VAL A 157 11.65 -37.98 20.57
N GLU A 158 11.52 -38.30 19.28
CA GLU A 158 12.50 -39.14 18.58
C GLU A 158 12.60 -38.73 17.09
N GLU A 159 13.83 -38.40 16.69
CA GLU A 159 14.26 -38.07 15.33
C GLU A 159 14.15 -39.29 14.40
N ALA A 160 13.76 -39.08 13.13
CA ALA A 160 14.20 -39.94 12.03
C ALA A 160 13.99 -39.27 10.66
N LEU A 161 15.08 -38.74 10.11
CA LEU A 161 15.29 -38.48 8.68
C LEU A 161 14.80 -39.69 7.84
N LYS A 162 13.66 -39.57 7.17
CA LYS A 162 13.26 -40.50 6.10
C LYS A 162 13.41 -39.83 4.75
N ASN A 163 14.51 -40.19 4.12
CA ASN A 163 14.85 -40.05 2.70
C ASN A 163 13.69 -40.53 1.81
N GLU A 164 12.89 -39.60 1.27
CA GLU A 164 11.89 -39.89 0.25
C GLU A 164 12.54 -39.88 -1.14
N LYS A 165 12.43 -41.01 -1.86
CA LYS A 165 12.96 -41.16 -3.22
C LYS A 165 12.35 -40.12 -4.18
N SER A 166 13.20 -39.50 -5.00
CA SER A 166 12.83 -38.53 -6.01
C SER A 166 11.82 -39.10 -7.02
N ALA A 167 10.89 -38.26 -7.49
CA ALA A 167 9.85 -38.61 -8.45
C ALA A 167 10.37 -39.31 -9.72
N ARG A 168 11.64 -39.05 -10.09
CA ARG A 168 12.32 -39.71 -11.21
C ARG A 168 12.54 -41.21 -11.01
N GLU A 169 12.92 -41.63 -9.80
CA GLU A 169 13.09 -43.07 -9.50
C GLU A 169 11.74 -43.78 -9.47
N ARG A 170 10.68 -43.10 -9.02
CA ARG A 170 9.31 -43.65 -9.02
C ARG A 170 8.75 -43.87 -10.43
N LEU A 171 9.18 -43.07 -11.41
CA LEU A 171 8.81 -43.21 -12.82
C LEU A 171 9.55 -44.36 -13.50
N LYS A 172 10.82 -44.59 -13.13
CA LYS A 172 11.63 -45.71 -13.64
C LYS A 172 11.14 -47.06 -13.09
N ASP A 173 10.75 -47.11 -11.81
CA ASP A 173 10.24 -48.34 -11.17
C ASP A 173 8.90 -48.79 -11.78
N LYS A 174 8.15 -47.87 -12.37
CA LYS A 174 6.90 -48.16 -13.10
C LYS A 174 7.11 -48.50 -14.59
N GLY A 175 8.36 -48.63 -15.04
CA GLY A 175 8.69 -49.07 -16.41
C GLY A 175 8.26 -48.10 -17.51
N LEU A 176 8.09 -46.81 -17.19
CA LEU A 176 7.64 -45.78 -18.14
C LEU A 176 8.81 -44.98 -18.77
N MET A 177 10.06 -45.31 -18.39
CA MET A 177 11.31 -44.77 -18.95
C MET A 177 12.37 -45.85 -19.10
#